data_AF-A0A0C9U637-F1
#
_entry.id   AF-A0A0C9U637-F1
#
_cell.length_a   1.000
_cell.length_b   1.000
_cell.length_c   1.000
_cell.angle_alpha   90.00
_cell.angle_beta   90.00
_cell.angle_gamma   90.00
#
_symmetry.space_group_name_H-M   'P 1'
#
loop_
_entity.id
_entity.type
_entity.pdbx_description
1 polymer ?
#
loop_
_entity_poly.entity_id
_entity_poly.type
_entity_poly.pdbx_seq_one_letter_code
_entity_poly.pdbx_strand_id
1 'polypeptide(L)'
;MPVPMLAIPPFPDNVPTHPLRVIDYQLIKAQNEKEMESLWEAAKSLGLWYLKNNGADDEVDAMFDLDAEIIAVPSVEKMEFT
;
A
#
# COMPACT_ATOMS: atom_id res chain seq x y z
N MET A 1 -31.62 -9.74 -12.01
CA MET A 1 -30.90 -10.10 -13.25
C MET A 1 -29.41 -9.97 -12.95
N PRO A 2 -28.56 -10.99 -13.18
CA PRO A 2 -27.14 -10.87 -12.90
C PRO A 2 -26.51 -9.87 -13.88
N VAL A 3 -25.74 -8.92 -13.36
CA VAL A 3 -25.00 -7.95 -14.17
C VAL A 3 -23.96 -8.73 -14.98
N PRO A 4 -23.88 -8.58 -16.31
CA PRO A 4 -22.80 -9.19 -17.07
C PRO A 4 -21.48 -8.69 -16.47
N MET A 5 -20.52 -9.58 -16.24
CA MET A 5 -19.14 -9.19 -15.94
C MET A 5 -18.62 -8.39 -17.14
N LEU A 6 -18.84 -7.08 -17.13
CA LEU A 6 -18.17 -6.15 -18.03
C LEU A 6 -16.68 -6.36 -17.80
N ALA A 7 -16.00 -6.90 -18.81
CA ALA A 7 -14.56 -7.14 -18.74
C ALA A 7 -13.87 -5.84 -18.31
N ILE A 8 -13.18 -5.88 -17.17
CA ILE A 8 -12.41 -4.75 -16.67
C ILE A 8 -11.38 -4.42 -17.77
N PRO A 9 -11.35 -3.18 -18.29
CA PRO A 9 -10.39 -2.82 -19.33
C PRO A 9 -8.96 -2.99 -18.80
N PRO A 10 -8.00 -3.45 -19.63
CA PRO A 10 -6.61 -3.54 -19.21
C PRO A 10 -6.07 -2.16 -18.88
N PHE A 11 -5.02 -2.12 -18.04
CA PHE A 11 -4.32 -0.87 -17.77
C PHE A 11 -3.77 -0.27 -19.08
N PRO A 12 -3.81 1.07 -19.28
CA PRO A 12 -3.38 1.66 -20.54
C PRO A 12 -1.87 1.55 -20.76
N ASP A 13 -1.45 1.15 -21.97
CA ASP A 13 -0.03 1.05 -22.34
C ASP A 13 0.66 2.41 -22.57
N ASN A 14 -0.10 3.49 -22.64
CA ASN A 14 0.37 4.83 -22.99
C ASN A 14 0.58 5.74 -21.76
N VAL A 15 0.64 5.18 -20.56
CA VAL A 15 0.91 5.91 -19.32
C VAL A 15 2.33 5.56 -18.83
N PRO A 16 3.19 6.54 -18.52
CA PRO A 16 4.51 6.26 -17.95
C PRO A 16 4.38 5.46 -16.65
N THR A 17 5.08 4.33 -16.57
CA THR A 17 5.16 3.50 -15.36
C THR A 17 6.59 3.40 -14.86
N HIS A 18 6.77 3.29 -13.55
CA HIS A 18 8.04 2.94 -12.94
C HIS A 18 7.93 1.62 -12.19
N PRO A 19 8.89 0.69 -12.34
CA PRO A 19 8.88 -0.55 -11.59
C PRO A 19 9.15 -0.27 -10.10
N LEU A 20 8.15 -0.47 -9.26
CA LEU A 20 8.30 -0.36 -7.81
C LEU A 20 8.89 -1.66 -7.26
N ARG A 21 9.92 -1.53 -6.43
CA ARG A 21 10.55 -2.68 -5.76
C ARG A 21 9.65 -3.13 -4.60
N VAL A 22 9.51 -4.45 -4.46
CA VAL A 22 8.88 -5.07 -3.28
C VAL A 22 10.01 -5.60 -2.40
N ILE A 23 10.04 -5.13 -1.16
CA ILE A 23 11.07 -5.42 -0.16
C ILE A 23 10.49 -6.32 0.93
N ASP A 24 11.20 -7.37 1.30
CA ASP A 24 10.82 -8.31 2.35
C ASP A 24 11.38 -7.88 3.71
N TYR A 25 10.49 -7.47 4.62
CA TYR A 25 10.88 -7.02 5.95
C TYR A 25 11.60 -8.09 6.77
N GLN A 26 11.22 -9.37 6.62
CA GLN A 26 11.84 -10.45 7.41
C GLN A 26 13.28 -10.70 6.97
N LEU A 27 13.58 -10.54 5.67
CA LEU A 27 14.95 -10.63 5.16
C LEU A 27 15.81 -9.45 5.63
N ILE A 28 15.26 -8.23 5.71
CA ILE A 28 15.95 -7.10 6.35
C ILE A 28 16.27 -7.41 7.81
N LYS A 29 15.27 -7.91 8.55
CA LYS A 29 15.43 -8.28 9.96
C LYS A 29 16.48 -9.37 10.16
N ALA A 30 16.61 -10.28 9.20
CA ALA A 30 17.65 -11.31 9.15
C ALA A 30 19.01 -10.83 8.60
N GLN A 31 19.18 -9.52 8.37
CA GLN A 31 20.38 -8.90 7.82
C GLN A 31 20.84 -9.50 6.48
N ASN A 32 19.89 -9.87 5.63
CA ASN A 32 20.20 -10.33 4.29
C ASN A 32 20.82 -9.19 3.46
N GLU A 33 22.08 -9.35 3.08
CA GLU A 33 22.85 -8.30 2.38
C GLU A 33 22.19 -7.85 1.07
N LYS A 34 21.63 -8.79 0.29
CA LYS A 34 20.99 -8.48 -0.99
C LYS A 34 19.72 -7.67 -0.79
N GLU A 35 18.92 -8.02 0.23
CA GLU A 35 17.69 -7.29 0.53
C GLU A 35 17.99 -5.89 1.05
N MET A 36 19.01 -5.74 1.89
CA MET A 36 19.48 -4.45 2.36
C MET A 36 20.00 -3.56 1.22
N GLU A 37 20.76 -4.12 0.28
CA GLU A 37 21.22 -3.40 -0.92
C GLU A 37 20.01 -2.99 -1.80
N SER A 38 19.05 -3.89 -1.99
CA SER A 38 17.81 -3.60 -2.73
C SER A 38 17.01 -2.46 -2.10
N LEU A 39 16.88 -2.44 -0.76
CA LEU A 39 16.24 -1.35 -0.03
C LEU A 39 17.00 -0.03 -0.21
N TRP A 40 18.33 -0.06 -0.08
CA TRP A 40 19.18 1.11 -0.26
C TRP A 40 19.03 1.72 -1.66
N GLU A 41 19.01 0.88 -2.69
CA GLU A 41 18.80 1.33 -4.07
C GLU A 41 17.36 1.84 -4.28
N ALA A 42 16.34 1.22 -3.70
CA ALA A 42 14.96 1.73 -3.75
C ALA A 42 14.83 3.13 -3.14
N ALA A 43 15.44 3.33 -1.96
CA ALA A 43 15.39 4.58 -1.23
C ALA A 43 16.10 5.73 -1.96
N LYS A 44 17.26 5.48 -2.59
CA LYS A 44 18.01 6.51 -3.32
C LYS A 44 17.47 6.79 -4.72
N SER A 45 16.87 5.79 -5.39
CA SER A 45 16.46 5.95 -6.80
C SER A 45 15.09 6.59 -6.91
N LEU A 46 14.04 5.89 -6.49
CA LEU A 46 12.65 6.35 -6.59
C LEU A 46 12.15 6.93 -5.27
N GLY A 47 12.76 6.57 -4.14
CA GLY A 47 12.28 6.93 -2.81
C GLY A 47 10.97 6.24 -2.42
N LEU A 48 10.54 5.24 -3.19
CA LEU A 48 9.29 4.52 -3.00
C LEU A 48 9.48 3.01 -3.22
N TRP A 49 8.91 2.21 -2.33
CA TRP A 49 8.89 0.75 -2.40
C TRP A 49 7.67 0.20 -1.63
N TYR A 50 7.29 -1.04 -1.94
CA TYR A 50 6.37 -1.81 -1.10
C TYR A 50 7.16 -2.62 -0.09
N LEU A 51 6.68 -2.69 1.14
CA LEU A 51 7.24 -3.55 2.18
C LEU A 51 6.25 -4.69 2.47
N LYS A 52 6.69 -5.93 2.33
CA LYS A 52 5.90 -7.13 2.63
C LYS A 52 6.42 -7.85 3.88
N ASN A 53 5.61 -8.74 4.44
CA ASN A 53 5.94 -9.53 5.62
C ASN A 53 6.34 -8.66 6.84
N ASN A 54 5.80 -7.44 6.92
CA ASN A 54 6.08 -6.52 8.02
C ASN A 54 5.26 -6.86 9.29
N GLY A 55 4.25 -7.72 9.15
CA GLY A 55 3.42 -8.20 10.26
C GLY A 55 2.43 -7.16 10.77
N ALA A 56 2.08 -6.15 9.96
CA ALA A 56 1.11 -5.12 10.30
C ALA A 56 -0.29 -5.41 9.70
N ASP A 57 -0.50 -6.60 9.15
CA ASP A 57 -1.73 -6.96 8.42
C ASP A 57 -2.98 -6.81 9.31
N ASP A 58 -2.93 -7.36 10.53
CA ASP A 58 -4.05 -7.31 11.49
C ASP A 58 -4.34 -5.87 11.96
N GLU A 59 -3.29 -5.06 12.21
CA GLU A 59 -3.45 -3.66 12.59
C GLU A 59 -3.99 -2.80 11.45
N VAL A 60 -3.60 -3.09 10.20
CA VAL A 60 -4.10 -2.40 9.01
C VAL A 60 -5.57 -2.71 8.79
N ASP A 61 -5.98 -3.97 8.93
CA ASP A 61 -7.40 -4.36 8.82
C ASP A 61 -8.25 -3.66 9.88
N ALA A 62 -7.80 -3.67 11.14
CA ALA A 62 -8.50 -2.96 12.22
C ALA A 62 -8.56 -1.43 11.98
N MET A 63 -7.51 -0.84 11.40
CA MET A 63 -7.50 0.58 11.07
C MET A 63 -8.47 0.91 9.94
N PHE A 64 -8.61 0.04 8.93
CA PHE A 64 -9.59 0.24 7.86
C PHE A 64 -11.04 0.19 8.35
N ASP A 65 -11.34 -0.71 9.30
CA ASP A 65 -12.66 -0.77 9.94
C ASP A 65 -12.96 0.53 10.70
N LEU A 66 -12.01 1.00 11.50
CA LEU A 66 -12.13 2.28 12.22
C LEU A 66 -12.27 3.46 11.25
N ASP A 67 -11.45 3.51 10.20
CA ASP A 67 -11.49 4.58 9.19
C ASP A 67 -12.86 4.64 8.52
N ALA A 68 -13.50 3.49 8.25
CA ALA A 68 -14.84 3.45 7.70
C ALA A 68 -15.88 4.06 8.66
N GLU A 69 -15.78 3.78 9.95
CA GLU A 69 -16.63 4.38 10.98
C GLU A 69 -16.41 5.91 11.06
N ILE A 70 -15.15 6.36 11.06
CA ILE A 70 -14.79 7.78 11.10
C ILE A 70 -15.27 8.52 9.85
N ILE A 71 -15.12 7.94 8.66
CA ILE A 71 -15.59 8.54 7.41
C ILE A 71 -17.11 8.74 7.44
N ALA A 72 -17.86 7.83 8.07
CA ALA A 72 -19.31 7.89 8.19
C ALA A 72 -19.83 8.98 9.15
N VAL A 73 -18.99 9.51 10.05
CA VAL A 73 -19.36 10.60 10.97
C VAL A 73 -19.81 11.85 10.18
N PRO A 74 -20.85 12.59 10.63
CA PRO A 74 -21.27 13.85 10.02
C PRO A 74 -20.14 14.87 9.88
N SER A 75 -20.14 15.64 8.80
CA SER A 75 -19.07 16.62 8.53
C SER A 75 -18.95 17.68 9.62
N VAL A 76 -20.08 18.15 10.18
CA VAL A 76 -20.10 19.12 11.29
C VAL A 76 -19.36 18.59 12.51
N GLU A 77 -19.56 17.32 12.86
CA GLU A 77 -18.88 16.70 14.00
C GLU A 77 -17.38 16.49 13.73
N LYS A 78 -17.00 16.18 12.49
CA LYS A 78 -15.59 16.06 12.09
C LYS A 78 -14.81 17.38 12.15
N MET A 79 -15.48 18.52 11.91
CA MET A 79 -14.84 19.84 11.91
C MET A 79 -14.38 20.28 13.31
N GLU A 80 -14.91 19.71 14.38
CA GLU A 80 -14.45 19.98 15.75
C GLU A 80 -13.04 19.40 16.04
N PHE A 81 -12.52 18.56 15.16
CA PHE A 81 -11.22 17.88 15.29
C PHE A 81 -10.20 18.28 14.21
N THR A 82 -10.49 19.31 13.40
CA THR A 82 -9.59 19.83 12.34
C THR A 82 -9.09 21.22 12.70
#